data_AF-A0A1F3XAZ3-F1
#
_entry.id   AF-A0A1F3XAZ3-F1
#
_cell.length_a   1.000
_cell.length_b   1.000
_cell.length_c   1.000
_cell.angle_alpha   90.00
_cell.angle_beta   90.00
_cell.angle_gamma   90.00
#
_symmetry.space_group_name_H-M   'P 1'
#
loop_
_entity.id
_entity.type
_entity.pdbx_description
1 polymer ?
#
loop_
_entity_poly.entity_id
_entity_poly.type
_entity_poly.pdbx_seq_one_letter_code
_entity_poly.pdbx_strand_id
1 'polypeptide(L)'
;MKKSQNAAQVRLDLNNPEFQKRLLALDKSERNGVLNTLEKLLRMSWSQVYEDRGLEWEKIDNPPVQLQVGESVYSIRITQARRALVTRRGDFMSFLTLPVDHDATYTGR
;
A
#
# COMPACT_ATOMS: atom_id res chain seq x y z
N MET A 1 4.66 -11.86 -16.29
CA MET A 1 3.58 -10.86 -16.45
C MET A 1 3.67 -10.24 -17.83
N LYS A 2 2.55 -10.03 -18.55
CA LYS A 2 2.55 -9.54 -19.94
C LYS A 2 2.78 -8.02 -19.97
N LYS A 3 3.60 -7.51 -20.90
CA LYS A 3 3.88 -6.06 -21.07
C LYS A 3 2.61 -5.18 -21.10
N SER A 4 1.51 -5.68 -21.67
CA SER A 4 0.23 -4.96 -21.75
C SER A 4 -0.42 -4.70 -20.38
N GLN A 5 -0.23 -5.57 -19.39
CA GLN A 5 -0.79 -5.40 -18.05
C GLN A 5 -0.04 -4.34 -17.23
N ASN A 6 1.19 -4.01 -17.60
CA ASN A 6 1.92 -2.94 -16.91
C ASN A 6 1.54 -1.55 -17.44
N ALA A 7 0.97 -1.45 -18.64
CA ALA A 7 0.45 -0.20 -19.17
C ALA A 7 -0.96 0.14 -18.63
N ALA A 8 -1.67 -0.84 -18.04
CA ALA A 8 -2.99 -0.63 -17.46
C ALA A 8 -2.94 0.34 -16.28
N GLN A 9 -3.97 1.18 -16.16
CA GLN A 9 -4.15 2.03 -14.99
C GLN A 9 -4.44 1.20 -13.74
N VAL A 10 -3.93 1.68 -12.61
CA VAL A 10 -4.14 1.05 -11.32
C VAL A 10 -5.59 1.27 -10.88
N ARG A 11 -6.22 0.19 -10.40
CA ARG A 11 -7.49 0.24 -9.67
C ARG A 11 -7.21 -0.03 -8.21
N LEU A 12 -7.92 0.63 -7.31
CA LEU A 12 -7.74 0.41 -5.86
C LEU A 12 -8.82 -0.53 -5.33
N ASP A 13 -8.41 -1.49 -4.53
CA ASP A 13 -9.30 -2.29 -3.69
C ASP A 13 -8.98 -1.99 -2.22
N LEU A 14 -9.92 -1.31 -1.56
CA LEU A 14 -9.80 -0.84 -0.18
C LEU A 14 -10.71 -1.66 0.76
N ASN A 15 -11.19 -2.83 0.32
CA ASN A 15 -12.22 -3.60 1.03
C ASN A 15 -11.69 -4.49 2.14
N ASN A 16 -10.38 -4.48 2.42
CA ASN A 16 -9.85 -5.25 3.53
C ASN A 16 -10.28 -4.61 4.88
N PRO A 17 -10.97 -5.35 5.76
CA PRO A 17 -11.47 -4.80 7.02
C PRO A 17 -10.38 -4.21 7.93
N GLU A 18 -9.20 -4.83 7.96
CA GLU A 18 -8.08 -4.36 8.78
C GLU A 18 -7.51 -3.05 8.22
N PHE A 19 -7.40 -2.94 6.90
CA PHE A 19 -7.03 -1.68 6.25
C PHE A 19 -8.04 -0.58 6.56
N GLN A 20 -9.35 -0.84 6.41
CA GLN A 20 -10.40 0.15 6.67
C GLN A 20 -10.38 0.63 8.12
N LYS A 21 -10.29 -0.32 9.07
CA LYS A 21 -10.19 0.00 10.50
C LYS A 21 -9.02 0.93 10.79
N ARG A 22 -7.85 0.65 10.22
CA ARG A 22 -6.63 1.46 10.43
C ARG A 22 -6.71 2.82 9.75
N LEU A 23 -7.19 2.87 8.53
CA LEU A 23 -7.40 4.13 7.79
C LEU A 23 -8.32 5.09 8.55
N LEU A 24 -9.43 4.57 9.11
CA LEU A 24 -10.40 5.36 9.86
C LEU A 24 -9.87 5.79 11.24
N ALA A 25 -8.90 5.08 11.80
CA ALA A 25 -8.25 5.41 13.07
C ALA A 25 -7.16 6.50 12.94
N LEU A 26 -6.70 6.81 11.72
CA LEU A 26 -5.71 7.87 11.50
C LEU A 26 -6.26 9.25 11.89
N ASP A 27 -5.36 10.13 12.35
CA ASP A 27 -5.69 11.54 12.52
C ASP A 27 -5.96 12.23 11.18
N LYS A 28 -6.46 13.47 11.23
CA LYS A 28 -6.84 14.22 10.03
C LYS A 28 -5.67 14.44 9.05
N SER A 29 -4.49 14.74 9.57
CA SER A 29 -3.31 15.05 8.76
C SER A 29 -2.80 13.78 8.07
N GLU A 30 -2.64 12.70 8.83
CA GLU A 30 -2.18 11.42 8.32
C GLU A 30 -3.17 10.83 7.31
N ARG A 31 -4.46 10.91 7.61
CA ARG A 31 -5.51 10.46 6.70
C ARG A 31 -5.48 11.22 5.38
N ASN A 32 -5.32 12.54 5.41
CA ASN A 32 -5.19 13.33 4.19
C ASN A 32 -3.96 12.92 3.37
N GLY A 33 -2.82 12.67 4.03
CA GLY A 33 -1.63 12.15 3.37
C GLY A 33 -1.87 10.82 2.66
N VAL A 34 -2.57 9.90 3.32
CA VAL A 34 -2.97 8.61 2.72
C VAL A 34 -3.89 8.84 1.51
N LEU A 35 -4.95 9.64 1.66
CA LEU A 35 -5.91 9.91 0.58
C LEU A 35 -5.23 10.54 -0.65
N ASN A 36 -4.29 11.46 -0.46
CA ASN A 36 -3.53 12.06 -1.56
C ASN A 36 -2.72 11.01 -2.34
N THR A 37 -2.11 10.05 -1.64
CA THR A 37 -1.39 8.95 -2.29
C THR A 37 -2.34 7.99 -3.00
N LEU A 38 -3.52 7.69 -2.45
CA LEU A 38 -4.54 6.90 -3.13
C LEU A 38 -5.02 7.59 -4.42
N GLU A 39 -5.28 8.90 -4.38
CA GLU A 39 -5.64 9.70 -5.55
C GLU A 39 -4.53 9.70 -6.61
N LYS A 40 -3.27 9.83 -6.18
CA LYS A 40 -2.10 9.70 -7.07
C LYS A 40 -2.08 8.33 -7.75
N LEU A 41 -2.23 7.24 -6.99
CA LEU A 41 -2.19 5.87 -7.52
C LEU A 41 -3.28 5.62 -8.58
N LEU A 42 -4.50 6.14 -8.39
CA LEU A 42 -5.58 6.03 -9.38
C LEU A 42 -5.25 6.68 -10.74
N ARG A 43 -4.30 7.61 -10.78
CA ARG A 43 -3.86 8.27 -12.02
C ARG A 43 -2.66 7.60 -12.68
N MET A 44 -2.07 6.60 -12.01
CA MET A 44 -0.85 5.94 -12.47
C MET A 44 -1.15 4.65 -13.24
N SER A 45 -0.30 4.31 -14.20
CA SER A 45 -0.16 2.94 -14.70
C SER A 45 0.66 2.10 -13.73
N TRP A 46 0.58 0.77 -13.87
CA TRP A 46 1.44 -0.14 -13.11
C TRP A 46 2.92 0.06 -13.39
N SER A 47 3.32 0.40 -14.62
CA SER A 47 4.71 0.74 -14.94
C SER A 47 5.18 1.97 -14.16
N GLN A 48 4.34 3.01 -14.10
CA GLN A 48 4.64 4.21 -13.32
C GLN A 48 4.73 3.88 -11.83
N VAL A 49 3.88 3.00 -11.29
CA VAL A 49 3.97 2.58 -9.88
C VAL A 49 5.31 1.93 -9.57
N TYR A 50 5.80 1.04 -10.44
CA TYR A 50 7.08 0.37 -10.23
C TYR A 50 8.30 1.29 -10.40
N GLU A 51 8.16 2.34 -11.20
CA GLU A 51 9.23 3.33 -11.45
C GLU A 51 9.23 4.49 -10.45
N ASP A 52 8.13 4.69 -9.71
CA ASP A 52 7.98 5.78 -8.77
C ASP A 52 8.85 5.58 -7.53
N ARG A 53 9.94 6.34 -7.46
CA ARG A 53 10.89 6.29 -6.35
C ARG A 53 10.29 6.72 -5.01
N GLY A 54 9.22 7.53 -5.02
CA GLY A 54 8.57 7.99 -3.81
C GLY A 54 7.68 6.94 -3.15
N LEU A 55 7.20 5.95 -3.92
CA LEU A 55 6.43 4.83 -3.39
C LEU A 55 7.29 3.76 -2.73
N GLU A 56 8.60 3.70 -3.01
CA GLU A 56 9.52 2.69 -2.45
C GLU A 56 8.92 1.28 -2.49
N TRP A 57 8.56 0.83 -3.69
CA TRP A 57 7.92 -0.46 -3.92
C TRP A 57 8.87 -1.62 -3.57
N GLU A 58 8.56 -2.35 -2.50
CA GLU A 58 9.43 -3.41 -1.98
C GLU A 58 8.64 -4.71 -1.81
N LYS A 59 9.20 -5.84 -2.25
CA LYS A 59 8.58 -7.15 -1.99
C LYS A 59 8.88 -7.59 -0.56
N ILE A 60 7.87 -8.13 0.13
CA ILE A 60 8.04 -8.74 1.45
C ILE A 60 8.04 -10.26 1.29
N ASP A 61 9.13 -10.91 1.69
CA ASP A 61 9.27 -12.36 1.59
C ASP A 61 8.49 -13.11 2.69
N ASN A 62 8.44 -12.55 3.91
CA ASN A 62 7.73 -13.13 5.07
C ASN A 62 6.72 -12.13 5.64
N PRO A 63 5.57 -11.92 4.98
CA PRO A 63 4.62 -10.91 5.41
C PRO A 63 3.83 -11.34 6.66
N PRO A 64 3.47 -10.41 7.56
CA PRO A 64 2.69 -10.70 8.76
C PRO A 64 1.19 -10.87 8.46
N VAL A 65 0.83 -11.37 7.27
CA VAL A 65 -0.54 -11.59 6.81
C VAL A 65 -0.62 -12.94 6.11
N GLN A 66 -1.76 -13.63 6.25
CA GLN A 66 -2.00 -14.87 5.51
C GLN A 66 -2.20 -14.56 4.02
N LEU A 67 -1.46 -15.26 3.18
CA LEU A 67 -1.53 -15.13 1.73
C LEU A 67 -2.27 -16.31 1.10
N GLN A 68 -2.96 -16.05 0.00
CA GLN A 68 -3.37 -17.13 -0.90
C GLN A 68 -2.16 -17.64 -1.68
N VAL A 69 -2.21 -18.90 -2.09
CA VAL A 69 -1.12 -19.53 -2.86
C VAL A 69 -0.88 -18.74 -4.15
N GLY A 70 0.36 -18.29 -4.34
CA GLY A 70 0.78 -17.51 -5.51
C GLY A 70 0.63 -15.99 -5.37
N GLU A 71 0.12 -15.49 -4.25
CA GLU A 71 0.13 -14.05 -3.96
C GLU A 71 1.51 -13.59 -3.49
N SER A 72 1.85 -12.35 -3.79
CA SER A 72 3.00 -11.64 -3.22
C SER A 72 2.51 -10.41 -2.48
N VAL A 73 3.12 -10.15 -1.32
CA VAL A 73 2.91 -8.91 -0.57
C VAL A 73 4.04 -7.96 -0.89
N TYR A 74 3.67 -6.70 -0.99
CA TYR A 74 4.58 -5.60 -1.18
C TYR A 74 4.34 -4.55 -0.11
N SER A 75 5.40 -3.88 0.30
CA SER A 75 5.34 -2.65 1.05
C SER A 75 5.44 -1.47 0.10
N ILE A 76 4.62 -0.45 0.32
CA ILE A 76 4.77 0.86 -0.33
C ILE A 76 4.77 1.97 0.72
N ARG A 77 5.59 2.99 0.52
CA ARG A 77 5.49 4.26 1.24
C ARG A 77 4.20 4.95 0.82
N ILE A 78 3.29 5.14 1.78
CA ILE A 78 2.00 5.80 1.54
C ILE A 78 1.99 7.24 2.05
N THR A 79 2.81 7.52 3.07
CA THR A 79 3.18 8.87 3.52
C THR A 79 4.65 8.84 3.95
N GLN A 80 5.24 10.00 4.26
CA GLN A 80 6.62 10.03 4.78
C GLN A 80 6.81 9.24 6.07
N ALA A 81 5.75 9.13 6.89
CA ALA A 81 5.78 8.47 8.19
C ALA A 81 5.14 7.08 8.20
N ARG A 82 4.67 6.55 7.06
CA ARG A 82 3.91 5.28 7.03
C ARG A 82 4.14 4.49 5.76
N ARG A 83 4.14 3.17 5.93
CA ARG A 83 4.06 2.18 4.86
C ARG A 83 2.73 1.47 4.87
N ALA A 84 2.30 1.00 3.70
CA ALA A 84 1.13 0.15 3.52
C ALA A 84 1.56 -1.21 2.98
N LEU A 85 0.87 -2.27 3.41
CA LEU A 85 1.00 -3.59 2.79
C LEU A 85 -0.06 -3.74 1.70
N VAL A 86 0.38 -4.13 0.51
CA VAL A 86 -0.48 -4.27 -0.67
C VAL A 86 -0.20 -5.59 -1.39
N THR A 87 -1.18 -6.06 -2.15
CA THR A 87 -0.98 -7.10 -3.15
C THR A 87 -1.53 -6.67 -4.49
N ARG A 88 -0.92 -7.16 -5.58
CA ARG A 88 -1.41 -6.92 -6.93
C ARG A 88 -2.26 -8.09 -7.40
N ARG A 89 -3.52 -7.82 -7.71
CA ARG A 89 -4.47 -8.79 -8.29
C ARG A 89 -4.94 -8.29 -9.64
N GLY A 90 -4.20 -8.66 -10.69
CA GLY A 90 -4.43 -8.13 -12.04
C GLY A 90 -4.17 -6.63 -12.09
N ASP A 91 -5.24 -5.85 -12.33
CA ASP A 91 -5.18 -4.39 -12.37
C ASP A 91 -5.43 -3.73 -11.00
N PHE A 92 -5.84 -4.52 -10.00
CA PHE A 92 -6.12 -4.03 -8.66
C PHE A 92 -4.89 -4.04 -7.76
N MET A 93 -4.67 -2.92 -7.08
CA MET A 93 -3.86 -2.82 -5.88
C MET A 93 -4.79 -3.00 -4.67
N SER A 94 -4.79 -4.21 -4.11
CA SER A 94 -5.53 -4.52 -2.90
C SER A 94 -4.71 -4.11 -1.68
N PHE A 95 -5.22 -3.16 -0.92
CA PHE A 95 -4.62 -2.76 0.35
C PHE A 95 -4.97 -3.76 1.43
N LEU A 96 -3.95 -4.30 2.10
CA LEU A 96 -4.09 -5.33 3.12
C LEU A 96 -4.13 -4.72 4.51
N THR A 97 -3.22 -3.79 4.81
CA THR A 97 -3.15 -3.11 6.11
C THR A 97 -2.28 -1.85 6.05
N LEU A 98 -2.40 -1.01 7.08
CA LEU A 98 -1.56 0.18 7.35
C LEU A 98 -0.89 -0.01 8.72
N PRO A 99 0.23 -0.73 8.81
CA PRO A 99 0.90 -0.97 10.09
C PRO A 99 1.12 0.33 10.85
N VAL A 100 0.99 0.28 12.18
CA VAL A 100 1.45 1.40 13.01
C VAL A 100 2.96 1.40 12.88
N ASP A 101 3.54 2.54 12.52
CA ASP A 101 4.99 2.63 12.53
C ASP A 101 5.47 2.45 13.97
N HIS A 102 6.43 1.55 14.18
CA HIS A 102 6.86 1.15 15.53
C HIS A 102 7.60 2.26 16.30
N ASP A 103 7.75 3.46 15.73
CA ASP A 103 8.35 4.63 16.39
C ASP A 103 7.54 5.18 17.56
N ALA A 104 6.31 4.68 17.82
CA ALA A 104 5.62 4.92 19.10
C ALA A 104 6.13 4.03 20.26
N THR A 105 7.15 3.19 20.05
CA THR A 105 7.73 2.32 21.11
C THR A 105 9.02 2.87 21.73
N TYR A 106 9.32 4.16 21.56
CA TYR A 106 10.27 4.88 22.40
C TYR A 106 9.59 6.06 23.11
N THR A 107 8.47 5.81 23.77
CA THR A 107 8.09 6.61 24.94
C THR A 107 8.36 5.75 26.16
N GLY A 108 9.62 5.74 26.61
CA GLY A 108 10.03 4.84 27.68
C GLY A 108 11.53 4.86 28.01
N ARG A 109 12.16 6.04 28.06
CA ARG A 109 13.22 6.35 29.03
C ARG A 109 13.46 7.85 29.10
#